data_AF-A0A3D3TLG3-F1
#
_entry.id   AF-A0A3D3TLG3-F1
#
_cell.length_a   1.000
_cell.length_b   1.000
_cell.length_c   1.000
_cell.angle_alpha   90.00
_cell.angle_beta   90.00
_cell.angle_gamma   90.00
#
_symmetry.space_group_name_H-M   'P 1'
#
loop_
_entity.id
_entity.type
_entity.pdbx_description
1 polymer ?
#
loop_
_entity_poly.entity_id
_entity_poly.type
_entity_poly.pdbx_seq_one_letter_code
_entity_poly.pdbx_strand_id
1 'polypeptide(L)' 'MKKALVLMILVVFVLSAFAMAAEKIKIGVAIPSADHGWTGGIVWWAQRAIKDWNEKDPDVEFFLVTADSPA' A
#
# COMPACT_ATOMS: atom_id res chain seq x y z
N MET A 1 12.06 43.34 2.75
CA MET A 1 11.89 42.78 1.38
C MET A 1 12.52 41.39 1.26
N LYS A 2 13.86 41.25 1.14
CA LYS A 2 14.52 39.95 0.90
C LYS A 2 14.28 38.89 1.99
N LYS A 3 14.34 39.26 3.27
CA LYS A 3 14.09 38.35 4.40
C LYS A 3 12.64 37.85 4.45
N ALA A 4 11.68 38.72 4.13
CA ALA A 4 10.26 38.35 4.05
C ALA A 4 9.99 37.42 2.87
N LEU A 5 10.66 37.64 1.72
CA LEU A 5 10.58 36.77 0.55
C LEU A 5 11.13 35.35 0.85
N VAL A 6 12.27 35.27 1.54
CA VAL A 6 12.86 33.98 1.96
C VAL A 6 11.94 33.24 2.94
N LEU A 7 11.35 33.96 3.89
CA LEU A 7 10.39 33.37 4.84
C LEU A 7 9.14 32.84 4.12
N MET A 8 8.65 33.56 3.12
CA MET A 8 7.50 33.16 2.33
C MET A 8 7.78 31.92 1.48
N ILE A 9 8.97 31.83 0.88
CA ILE A 9 9.41 30.64 0.13
C ILE A 9 9.52 29.42 1.06
N LEU A 10 10.09 29.59 2.26
CA LEU A 10 10.16 28.52 3.27
C LEU A 10 8.78 28.02 3.69
N VAL A 11 7.83 28.92 3.92
CA VAL A 11 6.44 28.56 4.26
C VAL A 11 5.77 27.79 3.11
N VAL A 12 5.96 28.22 1.86
CA VAL A 12 5.43 27.51 0.68
C VAL A 12 6.06 26.12 0.53
N PHE A 13 7.37 25.98 0.73
CA PHE A 13 8.07 24.69 0.70
C PHE A 13 7.59 23.73 1.80
N VAL A 14 7.36 24.23 3.02
CA VAL A 14 6.86 23.40 4.12
C VAL A 14 5.43 22.94 3.84
N LEU A 15 4.54 23.83 3.37
CA LEU A 15 3.16 23.49 3.04
C LEU A 15 3.06 22.49 1.88
N SER A 16 3.96 22.56 0.90
CA SER A 16 3.99 21.62 -0.22
C SER A 16 4.55 20.25 0.17
N ALA A 17 5.42 20.15 1.17
CA ALA A 17 5.88 18.85 1.69
C ALA A 17 4.76 18.03 2.34
N PHE A 18 3.78 18.67 3.00
CA PHE A 18 2.62 17.98 3.58
C PHE A 18 1.62 17.50 2.53
N ALA A 19 1.54 18.15 1.37
CA ALA A 19 0.64 17.75 0.28
C ALA A 19 1.10 16.48 -0.46
N MET A 20 2.37 16.08 -0.30
CA MET A 20 2.95 14.91 -0.97
C MET A 20 2.82 13.60 -0.18
N ALA A 21 2.30 13.65 1.05
CA ALA A 21 2.02 12.46 1.85
C ALA A 21 0.61 11.95 1.55
N ALA A 22 0.39 11.41 0.35
CA ALA A 22 -0.85 10.71 0.05
C ALA A 22 -0.94 9.44 0.92
N GLU A 23 -2.12 9.17 1.50
CA GLU A 23 -2.33 7.92 2.24
C GLU A 23 -2.22 6.74 1.29
N LYS A 24 -1.47 5.72 1.72
CA LYS A 24 -1.38 4.46 0.99
C LYS A 24 -2.75 3.80 0.87
N ILE A 25 -3.03 3.24 -0.31
CA ILE A 25 -4.22 2.43 -0.53
C ILE A 25 -4.02 1.10 0.20
N LYS A 26 -4.93 0.74 1.10
CA LYS A 26 -4.86 -0.50 1.87
C LYS A 26 -5.89 -1.51 1.38
N ILE A 27 -5.42 -2.69 0.97
CA ILE A 27 -6.27 -3.76 0.41
C ILE A 27 -6.18 -5.00 1.30
N GLY A 28 -7.31 -5.39 1.88
CA GLY A 28 -7.44 -6.65 2.60
C GLY A 28 -7.90 -7.79 1.69
N VAL A 29 -7.22 -8.94 1.77
CA VAL A 29 -7.57 -10.16 1.05
C VAL A 29 -7.75 -11.29 2.07
N ALA A 30 -8.98 -11.80 2.20
CA ALA A 30 -9.32 -12.91 3.08
C ALA A 30 -9.76 -14.11 2.25
N ILE A 31 -9.04 -15.23 2.35
CA ILE A 31 -9.30 -16.46 1.60
C ILE A 31 -9.17 -17.68 2.51
N PRO A 32 -9.79 -18.84 2.18
CA PRO A 32 -9.52 -20.08 2.90
C PRO A 32 -8.05 -20.50 2.78
N SER A 33 -7.50 -21.08 3.83
CA SER A 33 -6.17 -21.69 3.77
C SER A 33 -6.20 -22.99 2.97
N ALA A 34 -5.14 -23.22 2.22
CA ALA A 34 -4.85 -24.48 1.56
C ALA A 34 -3.40 -24.44 1.06
N ASP A 35 -2.73 -25.59 1.08
CA ASP A 35 -1.38 -25.79 0.55
C ASP A 35 -1.38 -26.56 -0.80
N HIS A 36 -2.53 -27.09 -1.22
CA HIS A 36 -2.70 -27.79 -2.49
C HIS A 36 -4.12 -27.62 -3.07
N GLY A 37 -4.36 -28.22 -4.24
CA GLY A 37 -5.64 -28.17 -4.94
C GLY A 37 -5.98 -26.78 -5.50
N TRP A 38 -7.25 -26.60 -5.88
CA TRP A 38 -7.71 -25.33 -6.47
C TRP A 38 -7.56 -24.15 -5.49
N THR A 39 -7.92 -24.33 -4.22
CA THR A 39 -7.78 -23.31 -3.19
C THR A 39 -6.31 -22.96 -2.93
N GLY A 40 -5.40 -23.94 -2.89
CA GLY A 40 -3.97 -23.67 -2.79
C GLY A 40 -3.44 -22.85 -3.97
N GLY A 41 -3.98 -23.10 -5.17
CA GLY A 41 -3.74 -22.27 -6.34
C GLY A 41 -4.17 -20.81 -6.14
N ILE A 42 -5.33 -20.56 -5.53
CA ILE A 42 -5.80 -19.20 -5.22
C ILE A 42 -4.83 -18.49 -4.27
N VAL A 43 -4.37 -19.16 -3.22
CA VAL A 43 -3.39 -18.62 -2.27
C VAL A 43 -2.10 -18.22 -3.00
N TRP A 44 -1.59 -19.12 -3.86
CA TRP A 44 -0.38 -18.86 -4.63
C TRP A 44 -0.54 -17.64 -5.56
N TRP A 45 -1.66 -17.54 -6.29
CA TRP A 45 -1.92 -16.41 -7.17
C TRP A 45 -2.09 -15.08 -6.43
N ALA A 46 -2.73 -15.10 -5.25
CA ALA A 46 -2.84 -13.93 -4.40
C ALA A 46 -1.45 -13.42 -3.98
N GLN A 47 -0.58 -14.31 -3.49
CA GLN A 47 0.80 -13.96 -3.12
C GLN A 47 1.61 -13.45 -4.30
N ARG A 48 1.46 -14.08 -5.48
CA ARG A 48 2.14 -13.64 -6.71
C ARG A 48 1.70 -12.23 -7.11
N ALA A 49 0.40 -11.96 -7.12
CA ALA A 49 -0.14 -10.66 -7.48
C ALA A 49 0.32 -9.57 -6.50
N ILE A 50 0.34 -9.86 -5.19
CA ILE A 50 0.85 -8.93 -4.17
C ILE A 50 2.33 -8.60 -4.45
N LYS A 51 3.15 -9.61 -4.77
CA LYS A 51 4.55 -9.38 -5.13
C LYS A 51 4.69 -8.48 -6.36
N ASP A 52 3.95 -8.79 -7.43
CA ASP A 52 4.00 -8.03 -8.67
C ASP A 52 3.52 -6.57 -8.46
N TRP A 53 2.53 -6.35 -7.58
CA TRP A 53 2.06 -5.00 -7.23
C TRP A 53 3.02 -4.24 -6.33
N ASN A 54 3.67 -4.88 -5.35
CA ASN A 54 4.68 -4.22 -4.53
C ASN A 54 5.85 -3.67 -5.36
N GLU A 55 6.17 -4.33 -6.48
CA GLU A 55 7.19 -3.85 -7.43
C GLU A 55 6.64 -2.74 -8.35
N LYS A 56 5.34 -2.76 -8.66
CA LYS A 56 4.70 -1.84 -9.61
C LYS A 56 4.28 -0.51 -8.97
N ASP A 57 3.78 -0.54 -7.74
CA ASP A 57 3.19 0.62 -7.06
C ASP A 57 3.40 0.54 -5.53
N PRO A 58 4.37 1.29 -4.97
CA PRO A 58 4.69 1.26 -3.54
C PRO A 58 3.63 1.94 -2.65
N ASP A 59 2.65 2.62 -3.26
CA ASP A 59 1.55 3.29 -2.56
C ASP A 59 0.35 2.36 -2.33
N VAL A 60 0.39 1.14 -2.87
CA VAL A 60 -0.60 0.09 -2.57
C VAL A 60 -0.03 -0.91 -1.57
N GLU A 61 -0.71 -1.07 -0.45
CA GLU A 61 -0.35 -1.98 0.64
C GLU A 61 -1.38 -3.11 0.76
N PHE A 62 -0.93 -4.36 0.72
CA PHE A 62 -1.79 -5.54 0.80
C PHE A 62 -1.66 -6.27 2.13
N PHE A 63 -2.79 -6.77 2.63
CA PHE A 63 -2.90 -7.63 3.80
C PHE A 63 -3.58 -8.93 3.40
N LEU A 64 -2.81 -10.01 3.29
CA LEU A 64 -3.34 -11.35 2.99
C LEU A 64 -3.53 -12.13 4.28
N VAL A 65 -4.76 -12.60 4.50
CA VAL A 65 -5.12 -13.51 5.58
C VAL A 65 -5.70 -14.79 4.98
N THR A 66 -5.11 -15.92 5.35
CA THR A 66 -5.64 -17.25 5.02
C THR A 66 -6.26 -17.86 6.27
N ALA A 67 -7.55 -18.20 6.23
CA ALA A 67 -8.28 -18.72 7.38
C ALA A 67 -8.52 -20.24 7.27
N ASP A 68 -8.22 -20.98 8.33
CA ASP A 68 -8.45 -22.44 8.41
C ASP A 68 -9.93 -22.80 8.65
N SER A 69 -10.73 -21.84 9.12
CA SER A 69 -12.16 -21.98 9.37
C SER A 69 -12.91 -20.68 9.01
N PRO A 70 -14.24 -20.74 8.77
CA PRO A 70 -15.06 -19.54 8.54
C PRO A 70 -15.23 -18.62 9.76
N ALA A 71 -14.83 -19.07 10.95
CA ALA A 71 -14.96 -18.39 12.24
C ALA A 71 -13.81 -18.79 13.18
#